data_AF-A0A4W5L354-F1
#
_entry.id   AF-A0A4W5L354-F1
#
_cell.length_a   1.000
_cell.length_b   1.000
_cell.length_c   1.000
_cell.angle_alpha   90.00
_cell.angle_beta   90.00
_cell.angle_gamma   90.00
#
_symmetry.space_group_name_H-M   'P 1'
#
loop_
_entity.id
_entity.type
_entity.pdbx_description
1 polymer ?
#
loop_
_entity_poly.entity_id
_entity_poly.type
_entity_poly.pdbx_seq_one_letter_code
_entity_poly.pdbx_strand_id
1 'polypeptide(L)'
;MCMCLQVVQKKENSSHDYKCLLRVCFIPRDPLELLQEDPTAFEYLFLQSVGDVLQERFAVEMKCNTALRLAALHMHERLNSIGSTRTSIKSIT
;
A
#
# COMPACT_ATOMS: atom_id res chain seq x y z
N MET A 1 -3.23 -9.26 15.41
CA MET A 1 -2.73 -7.98 14.84
C MET A 1 -3.29 -6.81 15.65
N CYS A 2 -2.46 -5.86 16.10
CA CYS A 2 -2.94 -4.68 16.82
C CYS A 2 -3.08 -3.48 15.87
N MET A 3 -4.32 -3.01 15.71
CA MET A 3 -4.61 -1.79 14.98
C MET A 3 -4.76 -0.61 15.93
N CYS A 4 -4.26 0.56 15.52
CA CYS A 4 -4.47 1.81 16.25
C CYS A 4 -5.23 2.80 15.39
N LEU A 5 -5.98 3.68 16.07
CA LEU A 5 -6.66 4.79 15.44
C LEU A 5 -5.67 5.95 15.31
N GLN A 6 -5.33 6.33 14.08
CA GLN A 6 -4.54 7.52 13.80
C GLN A 6 -5.47 8.67 13.41
N VAL A 7 -5.46 9.75 14.18
CA VAL A 7 -6.20 10.98 13.86
C VAL A 7 -5.31 11.88 13.00
N VAL A 8 -5.79 12.27 11.83
CA VAL A 8 -5.07 13.13 10.88
C VAL A 8 -5.92 14.37 10.60
N GLN A 9 -5.30 15.55 10.65
CA GLN A 9 -5.97 16.80 10.29
C GLN A 9 -5.96 17.00 8.78
N LYS A 10 -7.10 17.33 8.19
CA LYS A 10 -7.20 17.65 6.77
C LYS A 10 -6.56 19.03 6.54
N LYS A 11 -5.71 19.15 5.51
CA LYS A 11 -4.96 20.38 5.20
C LYS A 11 -5.81 21.45 4.48
N GLU A 12 -7.12 21.27 4.40
CA GLU A 12 -8.06 22.18 3.72
C GLU A 12 -8.69 23.14 4.75
N ASN A 13 -8.97 24.37 4.34
CA ASN A 13 -9.16 25.59 5.14
C ASN A 13 -10.35 25.62 6.16
N SER A 14 -10.80 24.49 6.72
CA SER A 14 -11.73 24.43 7.86
C SER A 14 -11.03 23.85 9.09
N SER A 15 -11.04 24.61 10.20
CA SER A 15 -10.31 24.30 11.45
C SER A 15 -10.76 23.03 12.20
N HIS A 16 -11.68 22.23 11.64
CA HIS A 16 -12.37 21.14 12.34
C HIS A 16 -12.45 19.80 11.57
N ASP A 17 -11.83 19.70 10.39
CA ASP A 17 -11.89 18.47 9.59
C ASP A 17 -10.81 17.45 10.05
N TYR A 18 -11.17 16.60 11.01
CA TYR A 18 -10.36 15.46 11.42
C TYR A 18 -10.78 14.17 10.67
N LYS A 19 -9.80 13.38 10.26
CA LYS A 19 -10.00 12.04 9.71
C LYS A 19 -9.36 11.01 10.62
N CYS A 20 -10.14 10.04 11.07
CA CYS A 20 -9.64 8.89 11.79
C CYS A 20 -9.30 7.77 10.80
N LEU A 21 -8.08 7.24 10.88
CA LEU A 21 -7.58 6.15 10.08
C LEU A 21 -7.36 4.95 10.98
N LEU A 22 -7.98 3.82 10.67
CA LEU A 22 -7.60 2.55 11.26
C LEU A 22 -6.29 2.12 10.60
N ARG A 23 -5.26 1.79 11.40
CA ARG A 23 -3.94 1.44 10.87
C ARG A 23 -3.32 0.31 11.65
N VAL A 24 -2.57 -0.53 10.96
CA VAL A 24 -1.64 -1.47 11.58
C VAL A 24 -0.47 -0.68 12.12
N CYS A 25 -0.28 -0.70 13.43
CA CYS A 25 0.82 0.01 14.10
C CYS A 25 1.88 -0.95 14.65
N PHE A 26 1.52 -2.22 14.84
CA PHE A 26 2.43 -3.27 15.27
C PHE A 26 2.63 -4.24 14.10
N ILE A 27 3.73 -4.02 13.38
CA ILE A 27 4.10 -4.80 12.20
C ILE A 27 4.51 -6.21 12.67
N PRO A 28 3.98 -7.28 12.04
CA PRO A 28 4.43 -8.64 12.35
C PRO A 28 5.92 -8.78 12.08
N ARG A 29 6.61 -9.61 12.87
CA ARG A 29 8.03 -9.90 12.65
C ARG A 29 8.25 -10.60 11.31
N ASP A 30 7.36 -11.52 10.96
CA ASP A 30 7.32 -12.18 9.67
C ASP A 30 5.94 -11.97 9.00
N PRO A 31 5.88 -11.28 7.85
CA PRO A 31 4.64 -11.14 7.09
C PRO A 31 4.06 -12.49 6.60
N LEU A 32 4.88 -13.53 6.43
CA LEU A 32 4.42 -14.83 5.99
C LEU A 32 3.64 -15.57 7.09
N GLU A 33 4.08 -15.44 8.34
CA GLU A 33 3.31 -15.95 9.49
C GLU A 33 1.94 -15.26 9.55
N LEU A 34 1.91 -13.92 9.38
CA LEU A 34 0.64 -13.19 9.34
C LEU A 34 -0.26 -13.66 8.20
N LEU A 35 0.28 -13.92 7.02
CA LEU A 35 -0.50 -14.44 5.88
C LEU A 35 -1.11 -15.82 6.19
N GLN A 36 -0.40 -16.68 6.92
CA GLN A 36 -0.90 -18.00 7.30
C GLN A 36 -1.97 -17.92 8.40
N GLU A 37 -1.77 -17.06 9.40
CA GLU A 37 -2.70 -16.90 10.52
C GLU A 37 -3.96 -16.12 10.14
N ASP A 38 -3.81 -15.00 9.43
CA ASP A 38 -4.88 -14.10 9.04
C ASP A 38 -4.58 -13.43 7.68
N PRO A 39 -5.00 -14.06 6.57
CA PRO A 39 -4.85 -13.50 5.23
C PRO A 39 -5.48 -12.11 5.06
N THR A 40 -6.56 -11.81 5.79
CA THR A 40 -7.28 -10.53 5.68
C THR A 40 -6.46 -9.41 6.31
N ALA A 41 -5.87 -9.67 7.48
CA ALA A 41 -4.96 -8.74 8.13
C ALA A 41 -3.69 -8.52 7.28
N PHE A 42 -3.16 -9.58 6.66
CA PHE A 42 -2.04 -9.45 5.73
C PHE A 42 -2.38 -8.55 4.53
N GLU A 43 -3.52 -8.78 3.88
CA GLU A 43 -3.97 -7.95 2.75
C GLU A 43 -4.13 -6.49 3.18
N TYR A 44 -4.68 -6.24 4.37
CA TYR A 44 -4.79 -4.89 4.91
C TYR A 44 -3.42 -4.24 5.12
N LEU A 45 -2.47 -4.96 5.72
CA LEU A 45 -1.10 -4.48 5.92
C LEU A 45 -0.42 -4.17 4.57
N PHE A 46 -0.64 -5.00 3.56
CA PHE A 46 -0.14 -4.76 2.21
C PHE A 46 -0.71 -3.47 1.62
N LEU A 47 -2.04 -3.30 1.61
CA LEU A 47 -2.70 -2.10 1.09
C LEU A 47 -2.28 -0.84 1.86
N GLN A 48 -2.14 -0.94 3.18
CA GLN A 48 -1.60 0.14 4.00
C GLN A 48 -0.20 0.53 3.55
N SER A 49 0.68 -0.46 3.36
CA SER A 49 2.08 -0.22 2.97
C SER A 49 2.20 0.45 1.60
N VAL A 50 1.38 0.03 0.63
CA VAL A 50 1.28 0.69 -0.68
C VAL A 50 0.85 2.15 -0.51
N GLY A 51 -0.21 2.41 0.27
CA GLY A 51 -0.68 3.76 0.54
C GLY A 51 0.38 4.64 1.20
N ASP A 52 1.16 4.08 2.12
CA ASP A 52 2.21 4.80 2.84
C ASP A 52 3.39 5.19 1.92
N VAL A 53 3.76 4.31 0.98
CA VAL A 53 4.77 4.61 -0.06
C VAL A 53 4.26 5.71 -1.01
N LEU A 54 3.03 5.59 -1.50
CA LEU A 54 2.43 6.57 -2.43
C LEU A 54 2.20 7.95 -1.78
N GLN A 55 1.96 7.98 -0.48
CA GLN A 55 1.86 9.22 0.30
C GLN A 55 3.21 9.76 0.78
N GLU A 56 4.32 9.27 0.20
CA GLU A 56 5.67 9.76 0.43
C GLU A 56 6.13 9.68 1.90
N ARG A 57 5.50 8.82 2.72
CA ARG A 57 5.84 8.73 4.15
C ARG A 57 7.24 8.19 4.41
N PHE A 58 7.83 7.52 3.42
CA PHE A 58 9.19 7.00 3.45
C PHE A 58 10.15 7.80 2.56
N ALA A 59 9.76 8.97 2.03
CA ALA A 59 10.55 9.70 1.03
C ALA A 59 11.97 10.08 1.51
N VAL A 60 12.16 10.28 2.82
CA VAL A 60 13.46 10.63 3.40
C VAL A 60 14.41 9.44 3.47
N GLU A 61 13.90 8.25 3.78
CA GLU A 61 14.72 7.06 4.08
C GLU A 61 14.82 6.09 2.89
N MET A 62 13.82 6.12 1.99
CA MET A 62 13.71 5.18 0.88
C MET A 62 14.70 5.50 -0.23
N LYS A 63 15.54 4.53 -0.58
CA LYS A 63 16.46 4.63 -1.73
C LYS A 63 15.70 4.55 -3.05
N CYS A 64 16.11 5.31 -4.06
CA CYS A 64 15.49 5.33 -5.39
C CYS A 64 15.39 3.93 -6.04
N ASN A 65 16.43 3.11 -5.91
CA ASN A 65 16.40 1.73 -6.45
C ASN A 65 15.32 0.87 -5.80
N THR A 66 15.03 1.08 -4.51
CA THR A 66 13.95 0.39 -3.81
C THR A 66 12.60 0.88 -4.31
N ALA A 67 12.42 2.20 -4.43
CA ALA A 67 11.19 2.80 -4.96
C ALA A 67 10.86 2.29 -6.37
N LEU A 68 11.86 2.25 -7.27
CA LEU A 68 11.71 1.73 -8.62
C LEU A 68 11.32 0.23 -8.64
N ARG A 69 11.95 -0.57 -7.78
CA ARG A 69 11.61 -2.00 -7.63
C ARG A 69 10.18 -2.19 -7.12
N LEU A 70 9.76 -1.42 -6.12
CA LEU A 70 8.40 -1.46 -5.58
C LEU A 70 7.37 -1.02 -6.63
N ALA A 71 7.67 0.02 -7.43
CA ALA A 71 6.80 0.45 -8.51
C ALA A 71 6.63 -0.63 -9.59
N ALA A 72 7.73 -1.29 -9.99
CA ALA A 72 7.70 -2.39 -10.94
C ALA A 72 6.86 -3.57 -10.42
N LEU A 73 7.05 -3.95 -9.15
CA LEU A 73 6.26 -5.00 -8.51
C LEU A 73 4.76 -4.64 -8.45
N HIS A 74 4.43 -3.41 -8.05
CA HIS A 74 3.04 -2.96 -7.97
C HIS A 74 2.34 -2.97 -9.34
N MET A 75 3.03 -2.53 -10.40
CA MET A 75 2.48 -2.62 -11.77
C MET A 75 2.24 -4.07 -12.19
N HIS A 76 3.17 -4.97 -11.89
CA HIS A 76 3.05 -6.39 -12.23
C HIS A 76 1.87 -7.06 -11.51
N GLU A 77 1.76 -6.84 -10.21
CA GLU A 77 0.64 -7.35 -9.40
C GLU A 77 -0.70 -6.81 -9.91
N ARG A 78 -0.76 -5.52 -10.26
CA ARG A 78 -1.97 -4.90 -10.78
C ARG A 78 -2.41 -5.53 -12.11
N LEU A 79 -1.46 -5.81 -13.01
CA LEU A 79 -1.73 -6.51 -14.27
C LEU A 79 -2.26 -7.92 -14.04
N ASN A 80 -1.70 -8.66 -13.08
CA ASN A 80 -2.12 -10.02 -12.75
C ASN A 80 -3.50 -10.05 -12.08
N SER A 81 -3.76 -9.12 -11.16
CA SER A 81 -5.06 -8.95 -10.48
C SER A 81 -6.19 -8.62 -11.46
N ILE A 82 -5.90 -7.87 -12.53
CA ILE A 82 -6.86 -7.50 -13.58
C ILE A 82 -7.11 -8.65 -14.59
N GLY A 83 -6.42 -9.78 -14.47
CA GLY A 83 -6.35 -10.86 -15.46
C GLY A 83 -7.63 -11.09 -16.29
N SER A 84 -7.50 -11.18 -17.62
CA SER A 84 -8.55 -11.54 -18.60
C SER A 84 -9.28 -10.39 -19.34
N THR A 85 -8.61 -9.27 -19.64
CA THR A 85 -8.86 -8.61 -20.93
C THR A 85 -7.54 -8.48 -21.66
N ARG A 86 -7.32 -9.42 -22.58
CA ARG A 86 -6.26 -9.39 -23.58
C ARG A 86 -6.42 -8.12 -24.42
N THR A 87 -5.88 -6.99 -23.97
CA THR A 87 -5.54 -5.89 -24.87
C THR A 87 -4.32 -6.37 -25.64
N SER A 88 -4.63 -7.11 -26.72
CA SER A 88 -3.69 -7.41 -27.78
C SER A 88 -3.08 -6.10 -28.22
N ILE A 89 -1.87 -5.79 -27.76
CA ILE A 89 -1.00 -4.84 -28.44
C ILE A 89 -0.70 -5.52 -29.77
N LYS A 90 -1.58 -5.30 -30.76
CA LYS A 90 -1.25 -5.60 -32.15
C LYS A 90 -0.06 -4.71 -32.44
N SER A 91 1.06 -5.35 -32.73
CA SER A 91 2.27 -4.78 -33.28
C SER A 91 1.92 -3.64 -34.23
N ILE A 92 2.35 -2.43 -33.89
CA ILE A 92 2.45 -1.34 -34.85
C ILE A 92 3.62 -1.74 -35.76
N THR A 93 3.29 -2.32 -36.90
CA THR A 93 4.16 -2.38 -38.07
C THR A 93 3.93 -1.11 -38.88
#